data_AF-A0A2J7ZG73-F1
#
_entry.id   AF-A0A2J7ZG73-F1
#
_cell.length_a   1.000
_cell.length_b   1.000
_cell.length_c   1.000
_cell.angle_alpha   90.00
_cell.angle_beta   90.00
_cell.angle_gamma   90.00
#
_symmetry.space_group_name_H-M   'P 1'
#
loop_
_entity.id
_entity.type
_entity.pdbx_description
1 polymer ?
#
loop_
_entity_poly.entity_id
_entity_poly.type
_entity_poly.pdbx_seq_one_letter_code
_entity_poly.pdbx_strand_id
1 'polypeptide(L)'
;VYAFLAPTRAVVGDIVREKELRLREGMRVLGLSEPAYWASWGLTHWTLLALSGALCAAAGTYPFANSSAAIMLAFFWLYAAALVSYSYTLSTLFTSSRVAGTAAQLLYALSMLPGFVLPAVYQYGSWTWYVACLSPPSAASLFAAALVNWEKVAE
;
A
#
# COMPACT_ATOMS: atom_id res chain seq x y z
N VAL A 1 -7.39 -4.16 4.15
CA VAL A 1 -7.10 -2.70 4.08
C VAL A 1 -6.37 -2.19 5.32
N TYR A 2 -6.90 -2.37 6.53
CA TYR A 2 -6.26 -1.89 7.76
C TYR A 2 -4.90 -2.53 8.08
N ALA A 3 -4.70 -3.80 7.70
CA ALA A 3 -3.43 -4.51 7.92
C ALA A 3 -2.21 -3.81 7.29
N PHE A 4 -2.41 -3.06 6.20
CA PHE A 4 -1.34 -2.34 5.50
C PHE A 4 -1.06 -0.95 6.06
N LEU A 5 -1.95 -0.41 6.91
CA LEU A 5 -1.81 0.94 7.45
C LEU A 5 -0.55 1.08 8.32
N ALA A 6 -0.29 0.10 9.20
CA ALA A 6 0.88 0.11 10.06
C ALA A 6 2.21 -0.04 9.28
N PRO A 7 2.34 -0.97 8.31
CA PRO A 7 3.51 -1.02 7.43
C PRO A 7 3.72 0.28 6.63
N THR A 8 2.68 0.83 6.00
CA THR A 8 2.80 2.07 5.21
C THR A 8 3.26 3.25 6.07
N ARG A 9 2.73 3.41 7.29
CA ARG A 9 3.19 4.46 8.21
C ARG A 9 4.67 4.31 8.56
N ALA A 10 5.15 3.08 8.72
CA ALA A 10 6.52 2.79 9.08
C ALA A 10 7.46 3.16 7.92
N VAL A 11 7.12 2.74 6.70
CA VAL A 11 7.86 3.11 5.48
C VAL A 11 7.99 4.64 5.33
N VAL A 12 6.88 5.37 5.44
CA VAL A 12 6.92 6.85 5.36
C VAL A 12 7.77 7.44 6.49
N GLY A 13 7.57 6.95 7.71
CA GLY A 13 8.32 7.40 8.89
C GLY A 13 9.82 7.18 8.77
N ASP A 14 10.24 6.02 8.27
CA ASP A 14 11.64 5.65 8.08
C ASP A 14 12.30 6.56 7.04
N ILE A 15 11.68 6.74 5.87
CA ILE A 15 12.22 7.61 4.81
C ILE A 15 12.36 9.06 5.30
N VAL A 16 11.34 9.59 5.99
CA VAL A 16 11.40 10.97 6.51
C VAL A 16 12.41 11.08 7.65
N ARG A 17 12.57 10.04 8.48
CA ARG A 17 13.59 10.00 9.53
C ARG A 17 15.00 10.02 8.93
N GLU A 18 15.25 9.28 7.86
CA GLU A 18 16.54 9.32 7.17
C GLU A 18 16.81 10.67 6.53
N LYS A 19 15.78 11.31 5.97
CA LYS A 19 15.83 12.69 5.45
C LYS A 19 16.13 13.70 6.57
N GLU A 20 15.50 13.54 7.73
CA GLU A 20 15.68 14.41 8.91
C GLU A 20 17.10 14.31 9.48
N LEU A 21 17.65 13.08 9.57
CA LEU A 21 19.00 12.82 10.06
C LEU A 21 20.09 12.99 8.98
N ARG A 22 19.70 13.32 7.74
CA ARG A 22 20.59 13.43 6.56
C ARG A 22 21.48 12.19 6.35
N LEU A 23 20.97 11.01 6.68
CA LEU A 23 21.74 9.77 6.59
C LEU A 23 22.15 9.46 5.15
N ARG A 24 21.32 9.83 4.16
CA ARG A 24 21.66 9.72 2.74
C ARG A 24 22.90 10.51 2.35
N GLU A 25 23.07 11.73 2.89
CA GLU A 25 24.25 12.55 2.65
C GLU A 25 25.49 11.91 3.29
N GLY A 26 25.34 11.37 4.51
CA GLY A 26 26.39 10.60 5.18
C GLY A 26 26.85 9.38 4.36
N MET A 27 25.93 8.60 3.80
CA MET A 27 26.26 7.46 2.94
C MET A 27 26.94 7.87 1.64
N ARG A 28 26.57 9.04 1.08
CA ARG A 28 27.22 9.59 -0.11
C ARG A 28 28.68 9.98 0.16
N VAL A 29 28.97 10.55 1.33
CA VAL A 29 30.36 10.85 1.76
C VAL A 29 31.19 9.56 1.93
N LEU A 30 30.56 8.47 2.37
CA LEU A 30 31.19 7.14 2.48
C LEU A 30 31.40 6.44 1.12
N GLY A 31 31.05 7.07 -0.01
CA GLY A 31 31.29 6.54 -1.35
C GLY A 31 30.21 5.59 -1.87
N LEU A 32 29.03 5.52 -1.23
CA LEU A 32 27.93 4.71 -1.71
C LEU A 32 27.24 5.37 -2.91
N SER A 33 26.88 4.57 -3.93
CA SER A 33 26.13 5.06 -5.07
C SER A 33 24.66 5.31 -4.71
N GLU A 34 24.15 6.50 -5.06
CA GLU A 34 22.75 6.88 -4.83
C GLU A 34 21.70 5.89 -5.40
N PRO A 35 21.84 5.32 -6.61
CA PRO A 35 20.86 4.36 -7.11
C PRO A 35 20.85 3.05 -6.31
N ALA A 36 21.99 2.60 -5.77
CA ALA A 36 22.05 1.40 -4.96
C ALA A 36 21.27 1.56 -3.65
N TYR A 37 21.36 2.75 -3.02
CA TYR A 37 20.60 3.09 -1.83
C TYR A 37 19.08 3.06 -2.07
N TRP A 38 18.60 3.68 -3.16
CA TRP A 38 17.18 3.67 -3.49
C TRP A 38 16.68 2.29 -3.87
N ALA A 39 17.49 1.49 -4.57
CA ALA A 39 17.15 0.12 -4.90
C ALA A 39 17.06 -0.77 -3.63
N SER A 40 18.02 -0.64 -2.70
CA SER A 40 17.98 -1.39 -1.45
C SER A 40 16.77 -1.04 -0.60
N TRP A 41 16.47 0.25 -0.43
CA TRP A 41 15.30 0.70 0.34
C TRP A 41 13.98 0.37 -0.34
N GLY A 42 13.92 0.46 -1.67
CA GLY A 42 12.76 0.03 -2.44
C GLY A 42 12.47 -1.45 -2.22
N LEU A 43 13.51 -2.29 -2.28
CA LEU A 43 13.39 -3.73 -2.08
C LEU A 43 13.00 -4.08 -0.63
N THR A 44 13.61 -3.48 0.38
CA THR A 44 13.30 -3.77 1.80
C THR A 44 11.88 -3.35 2.17
N HIS A 45 11.44 -2.18 1.73
CA HIS A 45 10.07 -1.74 1.98
C HIS A 45 9.05 -2.58 1.21
N TRP A 46 9.39 -2.98 -0.01
CA TRP A 46 8.53 -3.86 -0.80
C TRP A 46 8.41 -5.25 -0.19
N THR A 47 9.50 -5.87 0.27
CA THR A 47 9.44 -7.19 0.93
C THR A 47 8.65 -7.14 2.23
N LEU A 48 8.81 -6.08 3.04
CA LEU A 48 7.99 -5.84 4.24
C LEU A 48 6.49 -5.81 3.92
N LEU A 49 6.10 -5.04 2.89
CA LEU A 49 4.71 -4.95 2.45
C LEU A 49 4.21 -6.25 1.81
N ALA A 50 5.03 -6.91 1.01
CA ALA A 50 4.71 -8.19 0.37
C ALA A 50 4.49 -9.30 1.41
N LEU A 51 5.31 -9.36 2.47
CA LEU A 51 5.11 -10.28 3.59
C LEU A 51 3.77 -10.02 4.30
N SER A 52 3.46 -8.75 4.58
CA SER A 52 2.15 -8.41 5.16
C SER A 52 0.98 -8.80 4.25
N GLY A 53 1.16 -8.69 2.94
CA GLY A 53 0.19 -9.14 1.94
C GLY A 53 0.06 -10.65 1.83
N ALA A 54 1.16 -11.40 1.93
CA ALA A 54 1.15 -12.86 1.94
C ALA A 54 0.40 -13.39 3.18
N LEU A 55 0.59 -12.77 4.35
CA LEU A 55 -0.17 -13.11 5.55
C LEU A 55 -1.67 -12.79 5.38
N CYS A 56 -2.01 -11.66 4.75
CA CYS A 56 -3.41 -11.35 4.43
C CYS A 56 -4.02 -12.35 3.44
N ALA A 57 -3.27 -12.78 2.42
CA ALA A 57 -3.70 -13.79 1.47
C ALA A 57 -3.96 -15.14 2.17
N ALA A 58 -3.05 -15.56 3.05
CA ALA A 58 -3.19 -16.78 3.84
C ALA A 58 -4.37 -16.72 4.81
N ALA A 59 -4.61 -15.58 5.47
CA ALA A 59 -5.77 -15.40 6.33
C ALA A 59 -7.10 -15.37 5.56
N GLY A 60 -7.06 -14.93 4.30
CA GLY A 60 -8.22 -14.84 3.42
C GLY A 60 -8.68 -16.17 2.81
N THR A 61 -7.90 -17.24 2.91
CA THR A 61 -8.31 -18.56 2.38
C THR A 61 -9.44 -19.20 3.16
N TYR A 62 -9.63 -18.83 4.44
CA TYR A 62 -10.72 -19.33 5.28
C TYR A 62 -12.08 -18.72 4.93
N PRO A 63 -12.24 -17.38 4.84
CA PRO A 63 -13.52 -16.76 4.48
C PRO A 63 -13.86 -16.86 2.98
N PHE A 64 -12.88 -16.94 2.08
CA PHE A 64 -13.09 -16.92 0.64
C PHE A 64 -12.80 -18.28 -0.01
N ALA A 65 -13.63 -19.29 0.26
CA ALA A 65 -13.36 -20.68 -0.12
C ALA A 65 -13.38 -20.92 -1.64
N ASN A 66 -14.16 -20.12 -2.38
CA ASN A 66 -14.28 -20.21 -3.84
C ASN A 66 -13.22 -19.39 -4.61
N SER A 67 -12.45 -18.54 -3.91
CA SER A 67 -11.47 -17.67 -4.54
C SER A 67 -10.10 -18.34 -4.64
N SER A 68 -9.43 -18.21 -5.79
CA SER A 68 -8.09 -18.79 -5.96
C SER A 68 -7.04 -17.99 -5.18
N ALA A 69 -6.37 -18.66 -4.24
CA ALA A 69 -5.34 -18.07 -3.39
C ALA A 69 -4.18 -17.45 -4.20
N ALA A 70 -3.89 -18.00 -5.38
CA ALA A 70 -2.87 -17.48 -6.30
C ALA A 70 -3.20 -16.07 -6.81
N ILE A 71 -4.46 -15.78 -7.15
CA ILE A 71 -4.88 -14.46 -7.63
C ILE A 71 -4.85 -13.45 -6.48
N MET A 72 -5.30 -13.84 -5.29
CA MET A 72 -5.20 -12.99 -4.10
C MET A 72 -3.75 -12.63 -3.78
N LEU A 73 -2.84 -13.61 -3.82
CA LEU A 73 -1.42 -13.38 -3.57
C LEU A 73 -0.79 -12.48 -4.64
N ALA A 74 -1.07 -12.73 -5.93
CA ALA A 74 -0.60 -11.88 -7.02
C ALA A 74 -1.10 -10.43 -6.89
N PHE A 75 -2.37 -10.24 -6.50
CA PHE A 75 -2.94 -8.93 -6.24
C PHE A 75 -2.21 -8.20 -5.10
N PHE A 76 -2.03 -8.86 -3.95
CA PHE A 76 -1.34 -8.23 -2.81
C PHE A 76 0.13 -7.92 -3.09
N TRP A 77 0.79 -8.68 -3.95
CA TRP A 77 2.16 -8.45 -4.38
C TRP A 77 2.30 -7.19 -5.24
N LEU A 78 1.39 -7.01 -6.21
CA LEU A 78 1.30 -5.79 -7.02
C LEU A 78 0.88 -4.59 -6.17
N TYR A 79 -0.05 -4.82 -5.24
CA TYR A 79 -0.50 -3.81 -4.28
C TYR A 79 0.64 -3.32 -3.37
N ALA A 80 1.53 -4.23 -2.94
CA ALA A 80 2.73 -3.85 -2.18
C ALA A 80 3.62 -2.90 -2.98
N ALA A 81 3.86 -3.16 -4.28
CA ALA A 81 4.63 -2.26 -5.14
C ALA A 81 3.98 -0.88 -5.29
N ALA A 82 2.65 -0.85 -5.44
CA ALA A 82 1.89 0.40 -5.49
C ALA A 82 1.91 1.18 -4.15
N LEU A 83 1.89 0.47 -3.02
CA LEU A 83 2.01 1.11 -1.70
C LEU A 83 3.40 1.67 -1.44
N VAL A 84 4.46 1.03 -1.95
CA VAL A 84 5.82 1.59 -1.88
C VAL A 84 5.87 2.92 -2.62
N SER A 85 5.39 2.99 -3.87
CA SER A 85 5.39 4.24 -4.63
C SER A 85 4.55 5.32 -3.97
N TYR A 86 3.38 4.97 -3.42
CA TYR A 86 2.54 5.88 -2.62
C TYR A 86 3.23 6.38 -1.35
N SER A 87 3.98 5.53 -0.65
CA SER A 87 4.71 5.93 0.56
C SER A 87 5.85 6.89 0.22
N TYR A 88 6.53 6.67 -0.92
CA TYR A 88 7.60 7.53 -1.38
C TYR A 88 7.08 8.90 -1.85
N THR A 89 5.91 8.97 -2.48
CA THR A 89 5.31 10.27 -2.81
C THR A 89 4.93 11.03 -1.55
N LEU A 90 4.33 10.37 -0.55
CA LEU A 90 4.00 11.00 0.72
C LEU A 90 5.24 11.50 1.48
N SER A 91 6.33 10.76 1.49
CA SER A 91 7.55 11.16 2.22
C SER A 91 8.18 12.45 1.68
N THR A 92 7.92 12.81 0.41
CA THR A 92 8.40 14.07 -0.16
C THR A 92 7.75 15.31 0.47
N LEU A 93 6.50 15.19 0.90
CA LEU A 93 5.67 16.29 1.42
C LEU A 93 6.04 16.72 2.85
N PHE A 94 6.76 15.88 3.58
CA PHE A 94 7.07 16.09 4.98
C PHE A 94 8.57 16.23 5.23
N THR A 95 8.91 16.95 6.31
CA THR A 95 10.28 17.19 6.77
C THR A 95 10.56 16.60 8.14
N SER A 96 9.54 16.41 8.98
CA SER A 96 9.66 15.81 10.31
C SER A 96 8.99 14.44 10.38
N SER A 97 9.72 13.44 10.88
CA SER A 97 9.26 12.04 10.97
C SER A 97 8.01 11.87 11.84
N ARG A 98 7.89 12.63 12.93
CA ARG A 98 6.77 12.54 13.88
C ARG A 98 5.44 12.99 13.25
N VAL A 99 5.49 14.07 12.45
CA VAL A 99 4.33 14.59 11.72
C VAL A 99 4.03 13.72 10.50
N ALA A 100 5.05 13.25 9.79
CA ALA A 100 4.89 12.39 8.62
C ALA A 100 4.16 11.10 8.96
N GLY A 101 4.46 10.47 10.11
CA GLY A 101 3.82 9.23 10.53
C GLY A 101 2.30 9.39 10.74
N THR A 102 1.87 10.42 11.49
CA THR A 102 0.44 10.66 11.74
C THR A 102 -0.29 11.16 10.49
N ALA A 103 0.35 12.04 9.72
CA ALA A 103 -0.21 12.54 8.46
C ALA A 103 -0.36 11.43 7.41
N ALA A 104 0.61 10.50 7.31
CA ALA A 104 0.51 9.35 6.40
C ALA A 104 -0.68 8.45 6.74
N GLN A 105 -0.97 8.24 8.02
CA GLN A 105 -2.16 7.48 8.44
C GLN A 105 -3.45 8.19 8.05
N LEU A 106 -3.53 9.51 8.25
CA LEU A 106 -4.69 10.31 7.85
C LEU A 106 -4.89 10.33 6.34
N LEU A 107 -3.81 10.53 5.58
CA LEU A 107 -3.84 10.53 4.11
C LEU A 107 -4.20 9.15 3.55
N TYR A 108 -3.70 8.07 4.15
CA TYR A 108 -4.11 6.71 3.82
C TYR A 108 -5.61 6.48 4.09
N ALA A 109 -6.12 6.96 5.23
CA ALA A 109 -7.54 6.86 5.54
C ALA A 109 -8.42 7.67 4.57
N LEU A 110 -7.99 8.89 4.20
CA LEU A 110 -8.70 9.72 3.23
C LEU A 110 -8.74 9.09 1.84
N SER A 111 -7.60 8.57 1.37
CA SER A 111 -7.49 7.92 0.05
C SER A 111 -8.18 6.55 -0.01
N MET A 112 -8.50 5.94 1.14
CA MET A 112 -9.31 4.73 1.24
C MET A 112 -10.81 5.01 1.04
N LEU A 113 -11.32 6.19 1.40
CA LEU A 113 -12.74 6.55 1.31
C LEU A 113 -13.40 6.27 -0.05
N PRO A 114 -12.84 6.68 -1.20
CA PRO A 114 -13.49 6.44 -2.49
C PRO A 114 -13.69 4.94 -2.76
N GLY A 115 -12.76 4.07 -2.36
CA GLY A 115 -12.90 2.63 -2.58
C GLY A 115 -13.97 1.97 -1.69
N PHE A 116 -14.36 2.61 -0.58
CA PHE A 116 -15.47 2.15 0.27
C PHE A 116 -16.84 2.63 -0.24
N VAL A 117 -16.93 3.88 -0.69
CA VAL A 117 -18.21 4.49 -1.06
C VAL A 117 -18.67 4.04 -2.45
N LEU A 118 -17.75 3.88 -3.40
CA LEU A 118 -18.10 3.65 -4.79
C LEU A 118 -18.86 2.35 -5.07
N PRO A 119 -18.52 1.19 -4.46
CA PRO A 119 -19.29 -0.04 -4.63
C PRO A 119 -20.74 0.06 -4.13
N ALA A 120 -21.05 1.01 -3.24
CA ALA A 120 -22.39 1.22 -2.71
C ALA A 120 -23.27 2.12 -3.59
N VAL A 121 -22.66 2.98 -4.41
CA VAL A 121 -23.36 4.04 -5.15
C VAL A 121 -23.41 3.78 -6.66
N TYR A 122 -22.37 3.16 -7.22
CA TYR A 122 -22.23 2.96 -8.67
C TYR A 122 -22.12 1.47 -9.02
N GLN A 123 -22.68 1.09 -10.18
CA GLN A 123 -22.54 -0.27 -10.69
C GLN A 123 -21.07 -0.64 -10.99
N TYR A 124 -20.76 -1.92 -10.85
CA TYR A 124 -19.45 -2.50 -11.14
C TYR A 124 -19.05 -2.22 -12.60
N GLY A 125 -17.82 -1.74 -12.84
CA GLY A 125 -17.28 -1.50 -14.19
C GLY A 125 -17.50 -0.08 -14.74
N SER A 126 -18.05 0.84 -13.96
CA SER A 126 -18.12 2.26 -14.35
C SER A 126 -16.73 2.92 -14.37
N TRP A 127 -16.56 3.97 -15.16
CA TRP A 127 -15.29 4.71 -15.28
C TRP A 127 -14.73 5.19 -13.93
N THR A 128 -15.62 5.45 -12.96
CA THR A 128 -15.29 5.85 -11.59
C THR A 128 -14.44 4.82 -10.85
N TRP A 129 -14.54 3.53 -11.20
CA TRP A 129 -13.70 2.46 -10.64
C TRP A 129 -12.25 2.62 -11.04
N TYR A 130 -11.98 2.95 -12.30
CA TYR A 130 -10.61 3.18 -12.78
C TYR A 130 -9.98 4.41 -12.12
N VAL A 131 -10.75 5.49 -11.96
CA VAL A 131 -10.29 6.70 -11.27
C VAL A 131 -10.01 6.42 -9.80
N ALA A 132 -10.84 5.62 -9.16
CA ALA A 132 -10.64 5.25 -7.77
C ALA A 132 -9.45 4.29 -7.56
N CYS A 133 -9.10 3.47 -8.55
CA CYS A 133 -7.91 2.64 -8.49
C CYS A 133 -6.59 3.43 -8.60
N LEU A 134 -6.64 4.71 -8.98
CA LEU A 134 -5.44 5.56 -9.09
C LEU A 134 -4.73 5.69 -7.74
N SER A 135 -5.49 5.81 -6.66
CA SER A 135 -4.94 5.69 -5.30
C SER A 135 -4.84 4.21 -4.90
N PRO A 136 -3.66 3.72 -4.50
CA PRO A 136 -3.52 2.34 -4.05
C PRO A 136 -4.48 1.94 -2.91
N PRO A 137 -4.64 2.71 -1.82
CA PRO A 137 -5.49 2.27 -0.70
C PRO A 137 -6.98 2.07 -1.06
N SER A 138 -7.50 2.79 -2.03
CA SER A 138 -8.83 2.54 -2.59
C SER A 138 -8.88 1.29 -3.48
N ALA A 139 -7.81 0.97 -4.22
CA ALA A 139 -7.75 -0.28 -5.00
C ALA A 139 -7.91 -1.53 -4.10
N ALA A 140 -7.31 -1.53 -2.91
CA ALA A 140 -7.46 -2.65 -1.96
C ALA A 140 -8.88 -2.79 -1.37
N SER A 141 -9.62 -1.68 -1.24
CA SER A 141 -11.01 -1.73 -0.77
C SER A 141 -11.97 -2.15 -1.88
N LEU A 142 -11.75 -1.67 -3.11
CA LEU A 142 -12.49 -2.13 -4.29
C LEU A 142 -12.28 -3.62 -4.55
N PHE A 143 -11.04 -4.11 -4.40
CA PHE A 143 -10.74 -5.54 -4.53
C PHE A 143 -11.51 -6.39 -3.51
N ALA A 144 -11.57 -5.93 -2.25
CA ALA A 144 -12.36 -6.62 -1.22
C ALA A 144 -13.86 -6.65 -1.56
N ALA A 145 -14.42 -5.53 -2.03
CA ALA A 145 -15.82 -5.47 -2.46
C ALA A 145 -16.11 -6.39 -3.65
N ALA A 146 -15.19 -6.44 -4.63
CA ALA A 146 -15.29 -7.33 -5.76
C ALA A 146 -15.26 -8.80 -5.31
N LEU A 147 -14.34 -9.19 -4.41
CA LEU A 147 -14.22 -10.57 -3.92
C LEU A 147 -15.50 -11.04 -3.22
N VAL A 148 -16.08 -10.19 -2.37
CA VAL A 148 -17.36 -10.49 -1.70
C VAL A 148 -18.49 -10.66 -2.72
N ASN A 149 -18.50 -9.87 -3.79
CA ASN A 149 -19.51 -10.03 -4.84
C ASN A 149 -19.33 -11.33 -5.63
N TRP A 150 -18.08 -11.71 -5.93
CA TRP A 150 -17.78 -12.98 -6.60
C TRP A 150 -18.23 -14.19 -5.79
N GLU A 151 -18.06 -14.15 -4.48
CA GLU A 151 -18.49 -15.25 -3.62
C GLU A 151 -20.01 -15.37 -3.54
N LYS A 152 -20.73 -14.23 -3.47
CA LYS A 152 -22.21 -14.21 -3.53
C LYS A 152 -22.80 -14.75 -4.82
N VAL A 153 -22.07 -14.67 -5.94
CA VAL A 153 -22.51 -15.18 -7.25
C VAL A 153 -22.16 -16.67 -7.43
N ALA A 154 -21.19 -17.16 -6.65
CA ALA A 154 -20.74 -18.55 -6.70
C ALA A 154 -21.59 -19.51 -5.83
N GLU A 155 -22.35 -18.97 -4.86
CA GLU A 155 -23.39 -19.68 -4.09
C GLU A 155 -24.71 -19.79 -4.88
#